data_AF-A0A077XLX1-F1
#
_entry.id   AF-A0A077XLX1-F1
#
_cell.length_a   1.000
_cell.length_b   1.000
_cell.length_c   1.000
_cell.angle_alpha   90.00
_cell.angle_beta   90.00
_cell.angle_gamma   90.00
#
_symmetry.space_group_name_H-M   'P 1'
#
loop_
_entity.id
_entity.type
_entity.pdbx_description
1 polymer ?
#
loop_
_entity_poly.entity_id
_entity_poly.type
_entity_poly.pdbx_seq_one_letter_code
_entity_poly.pdbx_strand_id
1 'polypeptide(L)' 'MPSALISLPLRYMHTTVEMVHKEDVDNVIRLIYETLLNIEAGQDFRTFSN' A
#
# COMPACT_ATOMS: atom_id res chain seq x y z
N MET A 1 -6.89 2.70 -15.83
CA MET A 1 -5.87 3.21 -14.89
C MET A 1 -5.50 2.06 -13.97
N PRO A 2 -4.22 1.66 -13.89
CA PRO A 2 -3.80 0.62 -12.97
C PRO A 2 -3.89 1.16 -11.53
N SER A 3 -4.56 0.43 -10.65
CA SER A 3 -4.68 0.75 -9.24
C SER A 3 -4.39 -0.49 -8.40
N ALA A 4 -3.80 -0.29 -7.24
CA ALA A 4 -3.53 -1.32 -6.26
C ALA A 4 -3.99 -0.85 -4.88
N LEU A 5 -4.54 -1.76 -4.08
CA LEU A 5 -4.91 -1.51 -2.69
C LEU A 5 -3.83 -2.09 -1.79
N ILE A 6 -3.24 -1.24 -0.95
CA ILE A 6 -2.38 -1.66 0.15
C ILE A 6 -3.22 -1.56 1.42
N SER A 7 -3.43 -2.68 2.10
CA SER A 7 -4.19 -2.75 3.35
C SER A 7 -3.37 -3.39 4.46
N LEU A 8 -3.78 -3.14 5.69
CA LEU A 8 -3.19 -3.69 6.90
C LEU A 8 -4.25 -4.39 7.74
N PRO A 9 -3.91 -5.46 8.47
CA PRO A 9 -4.83 -6.11 9.38
C PRO A 9 -5.08 -5.19 10.59
N LEU A 10 -6.32 -4.74 10.75
CA LEU A 10 -6.74 -3.98 11.93
C LEU A 10 -7.95 -4.61 12.62
N ARG A 11 -8.00 -4.46 13.94
CA ARG A 11 -9.11 -4.90 14.79
C ARG A 11 -10.03 -3.73 15.10
N TYR A 12 -11.33 -4.04 15.17
CA TYR A 12 -12.39 -3.09 15.50
C TYR A 12 -12.54 -1.92 14.51
N MET A 13 -12.39 -2.21 13.21
CA MET A 13 -12.63 -1.24 12.13
C MET A 13 -14.03 -0.62 12.25
N HIS A 14 -14.15 0.67 11.95
CA HIS A 14 -15.39 1.45 12.00
C HIS A 14 -16.00 1.58 13.41
N THR A 15 -15.16 1.46 14.44
CA THR A 15 -15.55 1.74 15.82
C THR A 15 -14.72 2.90 16.37
N THR A 16 -15.07 3.41 17.55
CA THR A 16 -14.35 4.54 18.17
C THR A 16 -12.93 4.18 18.62
N VAL A 17 -12.61 2.89 18.74
CA VAL A 17 -11.28 2.42 19.11
C VAL A 17 -10.85 1.37 18.12
N GLU A 18 -9.93 1.73 17.22
CA GLU A 18 -9.30 0.80 16.29
C GLU A 18 -7.91 0.39 16.81
N MET A 19 -7.54 -0.87 16.63
CA MET A 19 -6.28 -1.41 17.12
C MET A 19 -5.49 -2.08 15.98
N VAL A 20 -4.20 -1.76 15.90
CA VAL A 20 -3.27 -2.30 14.93
C VAL A 20 -1.95 -2.66 15.61
N HIS A 21 -1.25 -3.64 15.08
CA HIS A 21 0.10 -3.94 15.54
C HIS A 21 1.09 -2.89 15.01
N LYS A 22 1.93 -2.34 15.90
CA LYS A 22 2.86 -1.25 15.53
C LYS A 22 3.81 -1.67 14.40
N GLU A 23 4.28 -2.91 14.42
CA GLU A 23 5.19 -3.44 13.39
C GLU A 23 4.53 -3.49 12.00
N ASP A 24 3.23 -3.78 11.92
CA ASP A 24 2.51 -3.81 10.65
C ASP A 24 2.41 -2.40 10.04
N VAL A 25 2.26 -1.37 10.88
CA VAL A 25 2.29 0.03 10.44
C VAL A 25 3.66 0.39 9.88
N ASP A 26 4.73 0.05 10.60
CA ASP A 26 6.11 0.33 10.16
C ASP A 26 6.43 -0.38 8.84
N ASN A 27 6.00 -1.63 8.70
CA ASN A 27 6.19 -2.43 7.48
C ASN A 27 5.40 -1.87 6.28
N VAL A 28 4.16 -1.41 6.48
CA VAL A 28 3.34 -0.79 5.42
C VAL A 28 3.94 0.51 4.95
N ILE A 29 4.43 1.34 5.87
CA ILE A 29 5.15 2.59 5.51
C ILE A 29 6.38 2.25 4.68
N ARG A 30 7.18 1.25 5.10
CA ARG A 30 8.36 0.82 4.34
C ARG A 30 7.99 0.30 2.95
N LEU A 31 6.91 -0.49 2.84
CA LEU A 31 6.43 -0.98 1.57
C LEU A 31 6.05 0.16 0.61
N ILE A 32 5.29 1.15 1.08
CA ILE A 32 4.92 2.31 0.28
C ILE A 32 6.16 3.09 -0.16
N TYR A 33 7.11 3.32 0.76
CA TYR A 33 8.34 4.04 0.47
C TYR A 33 9.19 3.35 -0.60
N GLU A 34 9.49 2.06 -0.43
CA GLU A 34 10.26 1.27 -1.38
C GLU A 34 9.53 1.16 -2.73
N THR A 35 8.20 1.04 -2.71
CA THR A 35 7.41 1.00 -3.95
C THR A 35 7.61 2.28 -4.76
N LEU A 36 7.59 3.45 -4.11
CA LEU A 36 7.79 4.75 -4.78
C LEU A 36 9.21 4.92 -5.31
N LEU A 37 10.23 4.45 -4.57
CA LEU A 37 11.63 4.51 -5.01
C LEU A 37 11.90 3.65 -6.24
N ASN A 38 11.22 2.51 -6.37
CA ASN A 38 11.37 1.60 -7.50
C ASN A 38 10.59 2.05 -8.75
N ILE A 39 9.87 3.18 -8.71
CA ILE A 39 9.19 3.71 -9.89
C ILE A 39 10.20 4.40 -10.80
N GLU A 40 10.38 3.87 -12.00
CA GLU A 40 11.29 4.43 -13.00
C GLU A 40 10.62 5.53 -13.84
N ALA A 41 11.42 6.48 -14.31
CA ALA A 41 10.94 7.53 -15.21
C ALA A 41 10.47 6.92 -16.54
N GLY A 42 9.19 7.12 -16.86
CA GLY A 42 8.58 6.55 -18.07
C GLY A 42 8.04 5.12 -17.91
N GLN A 43 8.00 4.60 -16.67
CA GLN A 43 7.41 3.29 -16.40
C GLN A 43 5.92 3.26 -16.79
N ASP A 44 5.60 2.36 -17.72
CA ASP A 44 4.23 2.10 -18.15
C ASP A 44 3.63 0.95 -17.34
N PHE A 45 2.61 1.27 -16.54
CA PHE A 45 1.91 0.32 -15.69
C PHE A 45 0.72 -0.36 -16.39
N ARG A 46 0.55 -0.18 -17.71
CA ARG A 46 -0.51 -0.81 -18.51
C ARG A 46 -0.08 -2.21 -18.96
N THR A 47 -0.84 -3.24 -18.57
CA THR A 47 -0.55 -4.64 -18.94
C THR A 47 -1.06 -5.02 -20.34
N PHE A 48 -2.00 -4.27 -20.93
CA PHE A 48 -2.56 -4.58 -22.25
C PHE A 48 -2.71 -3.31 -23.10
N SER A 49 -1.93 -3.22 -24.18
CA SER A 49 -2.20 -2.34 -25.32
C SER A 49 -2.58 -3.24 -26.51
N ASN A 50 -3.83 -3.17 -26.94
CA ASN A 50 -4.30 -3.70 -28.22
C ASN A 50 -4.59 -2.51 -29.13
#